data_AF-A0A257M2M8-F1
#
_entry.id   AF-A0A257M2M8-F1
#
_cell.length_a   1.000
_cell.length_b   1.000
_cell.length_c   1.000
_cell.angle_alpha   90.00
_cell.angle_beta   90.00
_cell.angle_gamma   90.00
#
_symmetry.space_group_name_H-M   'P 1'
#
loop_
_entity.id
_entity.type
_entity.pdbx_description
1 polymer ?
#
loop_
_entity_poly.entity_id
_entity_poly.type
_entity_poly.pdbx_seq_one_letter_code
_entity_poly.pdbx_strand_id
1 'polypeptide(L)'
;MLAVAAISNVAEGFWSGTNFGGMSGVNYGLFGFILLRSKLHPTPEFVMNRQTVVLMLVWLVVCFTNAFGPIANAAHLMGFLSGAAIGTGNAMLAGGWQVLKRRQKFRSAMSSSATALHLCATCGKTERDDPSLEFYVSSTDDQEYCQPHLPENQK
;
A
#
# COMPACT_ATOMS: atom_id res chain seq x y z
N MET A 1 -10.38 -19.88 10.09
CA MET A 1 -11.45 -19.64 9.10
C MET A 1 -12.85 -19.93 9.64
N LEU A 2 -13.04 -20.94 10.49
CA LEU A 2 -14.34 -21.16 11.16
C LEU A 2 -14.82 -19.94 11.97
N ALA A 3 -13.93 -19.28 12.71
CA ALA A 3 -14.28 -18.04 13.43
C ALA A 3 -14.76 -16.93 12.48
N VAL A 4 -14.11 -16.75 11.33
CA VAL A 4 -14.51 -15.78 10.30
C VAL A 4 -15.88 -16.15 9.74
N ALA A 5 -16.14 -17.44 9.48
CA ALA A 5 -17.44 -17.92 9.03
C ALA A 5 -18.53 -17.58 10.06
N ALA A 6 -18.30 -17.87 11.35
CA ALA A 6 -19.25 -17.55 12.41
C ALA A 6 -19.50 -16.04 12.50
N ILE A 7 -18.44 -15.22 12.57
CA ILE A 7 -18.54 -13.76 12.70
C ILE A 7 -19.29 -13.14 11.51
N SER A 8 -18.92 -13.51 10.29
CA SER A 8 -19.53 -12.95 9.07
C SER A 8 -21.01 -13.32 8.93
N ASN A 9 -21.36 -14.59 9.15
CA ASN A 9 -22.76 -15.02 9.03
C ASN A 9 -23.62 -14.48 10.19
N VAL A 10 -23.11 -14.45 11.43
CA VAL A 10 -23.85 -13.85 12.56
C VAL A 10 -24.09 -12.35 12.33
N ALA A 11 -23.10 -11.62 11.81
CA ALA A 11 -23.26 -10.20 11.53
C ALA A 11 -24.31 -9.92 10.44
N GLU A 12 -24.34 -10.71 9.37
CA GLU A 12 -25.39 -10.60 8.35
C GLU A 12 -26.75 -10.95 8.93
N GLY A 13 -26.85 -12.04 9.70
CA GLY A 13 -28.08 -12.47 10.35
C GLY A 13 -28.67 -11.40 11.26
N PHE A 14 -27.81 -10.65 11.96
CA PHE A 14 -28.22 -9.55 12.82
C PHE A 14 -28.71 -8.33 12.02
N TRP A 15 -28.12 -8.03 10.86
CA TRP A 15 -28.40 -6.79 10.12
C TRP A 15 -29.50 -6.94 9.07
N SER A 16 -29.56 -8.08 8.40
CA SER A 16 -30.39 -8.31 7.21
C SER A 16 -31.37 -9.48 7.39
N GLY A 17 -31.41 -10.10 8.57
CA GLY A 17 -32.22 -11.28 8.86
C GLY A 17 -31.56 -12.58 8.40
N THR A 18 -32.25 -13.71 8.55
CA THR A 18 -31.66 -15.05 8.35
C THR A 18 -31.76 -15.60 6.92
N ASN A 19 -32.42 -14.89 6.00
CA ASN A 19 -32.60 -15.33 4.63
C ASN A 19 -31.40 -14.96 3.74
N PHE A 20 -30.23 -15.50 4.05
CA PHE A 20 -28.99 -15.34 3.30
C PHE A 20 -28.19 -16.65 3.36
N GLY A 21 -27.18 -16.77 2.50
CA GLY A 21 -26.26 -17.89 2.54
C GLY A 21 -25.11 -17.72 1.57
N GLY A 22 -23.99 -18.38 1.86
CA GLY A 22 -22.83 -18.41 0.98
C GLY A 22 -21.50 -18.46 1.71
N MET A 23 -20.42 -18.64 0.94
CA MET A 23 -19.04 -18.67 1.47
C MET A 23 -18.32 -17.33 1.29
N SER A 24 -19.00 -16.30 0.78
CA SER A 24 -18.34 -15.05 0.38
C SER A 24 -17.75 -14.28 1.56
N GLY A 25 -18.38 -14.31 2.74
CA GLY A 25 -17.78 -13.76 3.96
C GLY A 25 -16.45 -14.43 4.34
N VAL A 26 -16.34 -15.75 4.15
CA VAL A 26 -15.08 -16.49 4.36
C VAL A 26 -14.04 -16.10 3.32
N ASN A 27 -14.43 -15.95 2.05
CA ASN A 27 -13.53 -15.50 0.99
C ASN A 27 -12.98 -14.09 1.29
N TYR A 28 -13.84 -13.16 1.73
CA TYR A 28 -13.41 -11.83 2.14
C TYR A 28 -12.49 -11.87 3.37
N GLY A 29 -12.70 -12.79 4.31
CA GLY A 29 -11.78 -12.96 5.43
C GLY A 29 -10.43 -13.58 5.04
N LEU A 30 -10.39 -14.52 4.10
CA LEU A 30 -9.13 -15.00 3.54
C LEU A 30 -8.40 -13.86 2.81
N PHE A 31 -9.13 -13.07 2.02
CA PHE A 31 -8.60 -11.88 1.37
C PHE A 31 -8.01 -10.89 2.38
N GLY A 32 -8.75 -10.50 3.42
CA GLY A 32 -8.27 -9.60 4.47
C GLY A 32 -7.05 -10.15 5.21
N PHE A 33 -7.06 -11.45 5.52
CA PHE A 33 -5.94 -12.13 6.17
C PHE A 33 -4.66 -12.06 5.33
N ILE A 34 -4.72 -12.49 4.06
CA ILE A 34 -3.56 -12.47 3.16
C ILE A 34 -3.11 -11.03 2.92
N LEU A 35 -4.05 -10.09 2.71
CA LEU A 35 -3.74 -8.69 2.41
C LEU A 35 -2.92 -8.02 3.51
N LEU A 36 -3.30 -8.17 4.78
CA LEU A 36 -2.57 -7.53 5.88
C LEU A 36 -1.39 -8.36 6.37
N ARG A 37 -1.49 -9.70 6.41
CA ARG A 37 -0.36 -10.55 6.78
C ARG A 37 0.80 -10.36 5.80
N SER A 38 0.56 -10.38 4.50
CA SER A 38 1.62 -10.22 3.48
C SER A 38 2.36 -8.88 3.60
N LYS A 39 1.67 -7.83 4.03
CA LYS A 39 2.28 -6.51 4.23
C LYS A 39 3.10 -6.42 5.51
N LEU A 40 2.72 -7.12 6.56
CA LEU A 40 3.25 -6.89 7.91
C LEU A 40 4.19 -8.01 8.39
N HIS A 41 4.04 -9.23 7.90
CA HIS A 41 4.85 -10.37 8.31
C HIS A 41 6.30 -10.17 7.81
N PRO A 42 7.34 -10.48 8.62
CA PRO A 42 8.73 -10.34 8.19
C PRO A 42 9.10 -11.20 6.98
N THR A 43 8.45 -12.36 6.87
CA THR A 43 8.61 -13.34 5.79
C THR A 43 7.24 -13.66 5.20
N PRO A 44 6.75 -12.87 4.23
CA PRO A 44 5.46 -13.13 3.61
C PRO A 44 5.56 -14.30 2.62
N GLU A 45 4.84 -15.38 2.90
CA GLU A 45 4.80 -16.58 2.04
C GLU A 45 3.81 -16.45 0.88
N PHE A 46 2.72 -15.71 1.12
CA PHE A 46 1.63 -15.53 0.16
C PHE A 46 1.46 -14.05 -0.13
N VAL A 47 1.50 -13.70 -1.41
CA VAL A 47 1.21 -12.35 -1.90
C VAL A 47 0.10 -12.43 -2.93
N MET A 48 -0.78 -11.44 -2.89
CA MET A 48 -1.89 -11.36 -3.82
C MET A 48 -1.49 -10.43 -4.97
N ASN A 49 -1.82 -10.82 -6.20
CA ASN A 49 -1.62 -9.93 -7.33
C ASN A 49 -2.49 -8.67 -7.17
N ARG A 50 -2.07 -7.57 -7.79
CA ARG A 50 -2.77 -6.28 -7.68
C ARG A 50 -4.20 -6.35 -8.24
N GLN A 51 -4.41 -7.14 -9.28
CA GLN A 51 -5.71 -7.27 -9.97
C GLN A 51 -6.78 -7.86 -9.04
N THR A 52 -6.47 -8.94 -8.31
CA THR A 52 -7.36 -9.57 -7.34
C THR A 52 -7.67 -8.63 -6.18
N VAL A 53 -6.69 -7.87 -5.69
CA VAL A 53 -6.92 -6.88 -4.63
C VAL A 53 -7.90 -5.80 -5.12
N VAL A 54 -7.67 -5.26 -6.32
CA VAL A 54 -8.56 -4.25 -6.92
C VAL A 54 -9.96 -4.83 -7.13
N LEU A 55 -10.06 -6.04 -7.71
CA LEU A 55 -11.34 -6.72 -7.94
C LEU A 55 -12.11 -6.90 -6.63
N MET A 56 -11.48 -7.40 -5.57
CA MET A 56 -12.16 -7.64 -4.30
C MET A 56 -12.61 -6.35 -3.61
N LEU A 57 -11.82 -5.27 -3.70
CA LEU A 57 -12.22 -3.98 -3.14
C LEU A 57 -13.32 -3.30 -3.95
N VAL A 58 -13.22 -3.33 -5.28
CA VAL A 58 -14.27 -2.78 -6.17
C VAL A 58 -15.56 -3.56 -6.00
N TRP A 59 -15.47 -4.90 -5.99
CA TRP A 59 -16.64 -5.76 -5.79
C TRP A 59 -17.31 -5.48 -4.45
N LEU A 60 -16.53 -5.27 -3.37
CA LEU A 60 -17.08 -4.91 -2.07
C LEU A 60 -17.94 -3.64 -2.16
N VAL A 61 -17.39 -2.57 -2.75
CA VAL A 61 -18.11 -1.30 -2.90
C VAL A 61 -19.36 -1.46 -3.75
N VAL A 62 -19.26 -2.16 -4.89
CA VAL A 62 -20.39 -2.41 -5.81
C VAL A 62 -21.51 -3.22 -5.13
N CYS A 63 -21.19 -4.19 -4.26
CA CYS A 63 -22.22 -4.92 -3.54
C CYS A 63 -23.01 -4.01 -2.58
N PHE A 64 -22.36 -3.03 -1.94
CA PHE A 64 -23.03 -2.05 -1.08
C PHE A 64 -23.96 -1.08 -1.85
N THR A 65 -23.81 -0.93 -3.17
CA THR A 65 -24.73 -0.10 -3.97
C THR A 65 -26.01 -0.84 -4.37
N ASN A 66 -26.17 -2.11 -3.99
CA ASN A 66 -27.30 -2.97 -4.39
C ASN A 66 -27.51 -3.09 -5.91
N ALA A 67 -26.46 -2.87 -6.72
CA ALA A 67 -26.55 -2.89 -8.19
C ALA A 67 -26.98 -4.25 -8.76
N PHE A 68 -26.79 -5.33 -7.99
CA PHE A 68 -27.11 -6.71 -8.37
C PHE A 68 -28.15 -7.35 -7.42
N GLY A 69 -28.96 -6.52 -6.76
CA GLY A 69 -29.94 -6.96 -5.75
C GLY A 69 -29.34 -7.09 -4.33
N PRO A 70 -30.11 -7.65 -3.38
CA PRO A 70 -29.66 -7.82 -2.01
C PRO A 70 -28.51 -8.83 -1.93
N ILE A 71 -27.32 -8.33 -1.58
CA ILE A 71 -26.12 -9.13 -1.35
C ILE A 71 -25.79 -9.04 0.14
N ALA A 72 -25.27 -10.14 0.71
CA ALA A 72 -24.84 -10.23 2.10
C ALA A 72 -23.61 -9.34 2.41
N ASN A 73 -23.84 -8.03 2.43
CA ASN A 73 -22.82 -6.99 2.52
C ASN A 73 -22.17 -6.93 3.91
N ALA A 74 -22.94 -7.19 4.98
CA ALA A 74 -22.40 -7.31 6.32
C ALA A 74 -21.51 -8.56 6.44
N ALA A 75 -21.87 -9.67 5.81
CA ALA A 75 -21.00 -10.85 5.75
C ALA A 75 -19.66 -10.55 5.05
N HIS A 76 -19.68 -9.85 3.91
CA HIS A 76 -18.46 -9.45 3.21
C HIS A 76 -17.56 -8.55 4.06
N LEU A 77 -18.13 -7.48 4.63
CA LEU A 77 -17.39 -6.51 5.42
C LEU A 77 -16.82 -7.14 6.69
N MET A 78 -17.64 -7.87 7.45
CA MET A 78 -17.21 -8.48 8.71
C MET A 78 -16.28 -9.66 8.49
N GLY A 79 -16.44 -10.38 7.39
CA GLY A 79 -15.47 -11.34 6.90
C GLY A 79 -14.11 -10.69 6.68
N PHE A 80 -14.05 -9.63 5.87
CA PHE A 80 -12.83 -8.88 5.59
C PHE A 80 -12.15 -8.35 6.86
N LEU A 81 -12.90 -7.67 7.74
CA LEU A 81 -12.35 -7.08 8.96
C LEU A 81 -11.82 -8.13 9.93
N SER A 82 -12.56 -9.23 10.15
CA SER A 82 -12.10 -10.31 11.04
C SER A 82 -10.85 -11.00 10.49
N GLY A 83 -10.82 -11.30 9.19
CA GLY A 83 -9.63 -11.84 8.53
C GLY A 83 -8.42 -10.91 8.61
N ALA A 84 -8.61 -9.62 8.34
CA ALA A 84 -7.59 -8.58 8.44
C ALA A 84 -7.03 -8.45 9.86
N ALA A 85 -7.89 -8.49 10.88
CA ALA A 85 -7.49 -8.48 12.28
C ALA A 85 -6.63 -9.70 12.64
N ILE A 86 -7.07 -10.92 12.25
CA ILE A 86 -6.31 -12.15 12.49
C ILE A 86 -4.95 -12.11 11.76
N GLY A 87 -4.93 -11.67 10.50
CA GLY A 87 -3.71 -11.56 9.70
C GLY A 87 -2.72 -10.56 10.29
N THR A 88 -3.22 -9.44 10.79
CA THR A 88 -2.43 -8.41 11.47
C THR A 88 -1.88 -8.95 12.79
N GLY A 89 -2.73 -9.54 13.64
CA GLY A 89 -2.30 -10.13 14.91
C GLY A 89 -1.23 -11.19 14.72
N ASN A 90 -1.43 -12.10 13.77
CA ASN A 90 -0.43 -13.11 13.41
C ASN A 90 0.89 -12.48 12.96
N ALA A 91 0.85 -11.49 12.06
CA ALA A 91 2.05 -10.79 11.61
C ALA A 91 2.76 -10.03 12.74
N MET A 92 2.01 -9.39 13.63
CA MET A 92 2.57 -8.64 14.76
C MET A 92 3.27 -9.56 15.76
N LEU A 93 2.67 -10.72 16.07
CA LEU A 93 3.28 -11.75 16.90
C LEU A 93 4.57 -12.30 16.28
N ALA A 94 4.63 -12.40 14.95
CA ALA A 94 5.82 -12.84 14.22
C ALA A 94 6.92 -11.77 14.08
N GLY A 95 6.74 -10.57 14.64
CA GLY A 95 7.70 -9.47 14.54
C GLY A 95 7.38 -8.42 13.47
N GLY A 96 6.11 -8.24 13.15
CA GLY A 96 5.65 -7.19 12.23
C GLY A 96 5.96 -5.78 12.72
N TRP A 97 6.09 -5.57 14.03
CA TRP A 97 6.54 -4.30 14.61
C TRP A 97 7.94 -3.89 14.12
N GLN A 98 8.86 -4.84 14.02
CA GLN A 98 10.20 -4.61 13.47
C GLN A 98 10.14 -4.26 11.98
N VAL A 99 9.20 -4.84 11.23
CA VAL A 99 8.98 -4.48 9.82
C VAL A 99 8.52 -3.03 9.69
N LEU A 100 7.54 -2.61 10.51
CA LEU A 100 7.05 -1.24 10.52
C LEU A 100 8.14 -0.23 10.90
N LYS A 101 8.87 -0.48 12.00
CA LYS A 101 9.97 0.40 12.45
C LYS A 101 11.06 0.52 11.39
N ARG A 102 11.45 -0.58 10.74
CA ARG A 102 12.45 -0.56 9.66
C ARG A 102 11.99 0.25 8.46
N ARG A 103 10.73 0.08 8.03
CA ARG A 103 10.15 0.88 6.93
C ARG A 103 10.06 2.36 7.28
N GLN A 104 9.71 2.70 8.52
CA GLN A 104 9.69 4.09 8.98
C GLN A 104 11.10 4.69 8.97
N LYS A 105 12.10 4.00 9.54
CA LYS A 105 13.49 4.44 9.53
C LYS A 105 14.02 4.62 8.10
N PHE A 106 13.71 3.68 7.21
CA PHE A 106 14.07 3.80 5.79
C PHE A 106 13.40 5.00 5.13
N ARG A 107 12.09 5.20 5.36
CA ARG A 107 11.35 6.36 4.82
C ARG A 107 11.91 7.69 5.35
N SER A 108 12.22 7.80 6.63
CA SER A 108 12.81 9.01 7.20
C SER A 108 14.23 9.23 6.67
N ALA A 109 15.03 8.16 6.53
CA ALA A 109 16.36 8.23 5.95
C ALA A 109 16.33 8.60 4.46
N MET A 110 15.34 8.14 3.71
CA MET A 110 15.14 8.50 2.29
C MET A 110 14.68 9.96 2.15
N SER A 111 13.83 10.44 3.07
CA SER A 111 13.47 11.87 3.14
C SER A 111 14.67 12.76 3.44
N SER A 112 15.62 12.31 4.26
CA SER A 112 16.88 13.04 4.52
C SER A 112 17.91 12.84 3.39
N SER A 113 17.89 11.68 2.74
CA SER A 113 18.76 11.28 1.62
C SER A 113 18.26 11.73 0.25
N ALA A 114 17.26 12.62 0.20
CA ALA A 114 17.12 13.52 -0.93
C ALA A 114 18.29 14.53 -0.96
N THR A 115 19.53 14.11 -0.64
CA THR A 115 20.74 14.85 -1.05
C THR A 115 20.47 15.36 -2.45
N ALA A 116 20.68 16.65 -2.63
CA ALA A 116 20.66 17.26 -3.94
C ALA A 116 21.23 16.27 -4.97
N LEU A 117 20.38 15.77 -5.84
CA LEU A 117 20.72 14.91 -6.94
C LEU A 117 21.70 15.67 -7.85
N HIS A 118 21.50 16.99 -7.94
CA HIS A 118 22.28 17.88 -8.78
C HIS A 118 23.10 18.88 -7.97
N LEU A 119 24.35 19.07 -8.38
CA LEU A 119 25.25 20.05 -7.80
C LEU A 119 25.99 20.77 -8.92
N CYS A 120 25.83 22.08 -9.02
CA CYS A 120 26.59 22.85 -9.98
C CYS A 120 28.06 22.93 -9.56
N ALA A 121 28.99 22.46 -10.41
CA ALA A 121 30.43 22.49 -10.17
C ALA A 121 31.01 23.92 -10.02
N THR A 122 30.32 24.94 -10.54
CA THR A 122 30.77 26.35 -10.48
C THR A 122 30.30 27.07 -9.22
N CYS A 123 29.02 26.98 -8.88
CA CYS A 123 28.43 27.78 -7.79
C CYS A 123 27.96 26.97 -6.58
N GLY A 124 28.00 25.64 -6.66
CA GLY A 124 27.58 24.75 -5.59
C GLY A 124 26.08 24.75 -5.29
N LYS A 125 25.27 25.46 -6.08
CA LYS A 125 23.81 25.40 -5.95
C LYS A 125 23.28 24.03 -6.35
N THR A 126 22.20 23.66 -5.70
CA THR A 126 21.47 22.41 -5.85
C THR A 126 20.00 22.65 -6.18
N GLU A 127 19.24 21.63 -6.58
CA GLU A 127 17.80 21.77 -6.82
C GLU A 127 16.98 22.07 -5.54
N ARG A 128 17.61 22.01 -4.36
CA ARG A 128 17.02 22.45 -3.09
C ARG A 128 17.19 23.96 -2.86
N ASP A 129 18.25 24.56 -3.38
CA ASP A 129 18.51 26.00 -3.22
C ASP A 129 17.57 26.82 -4.10
N ASP A 130 17.20 26.27 -5.26
CA ASP A 130 16.23 26.87 -6.18
C ASP A 130 15.56 25.77 -7.04
N PRO A 131 14.28 25.45 -6.80
CA PRO A 131 13.56 24.41 -7.53
C PRO A 131 13.33 24.72 -9.01
N SER A 132 13.57 25.96 -9.44
CA SER A 132 13.42 26.38 -10.84
C SER A 132 14.69 26.23 -11.67
N LEU A 133 15.81 25.88 -11.03
CA LEU A 133 17.07 25.65 -11.74
C LEU A 133 17.08 24.29 -12.43
N GLU A 134 17.36 24.30 -13.73
CA GLU A 134 17.68 23.10 -14.50
C GLU A 134 19.19 22.84 -14.47
N PHE A 135 19.56 21.56 -14.38
CA PHE A 135 20.93 21.08 -14.33
C PHE A 135 21.24 20.21 -15.55
N TYR A 136 22.44 20.37 -16.11
CA TYR A 136 22.90 19.71 -17.33
C TYR A 136 24.29 19.12 -17.09
N VAL A 137 24.55 17.92 -17.64
CA VAL A 137 25.86 17.26 -17.59
C VAL A 137 26.69 17.70 -18.79
N SER A 138 27.88 18.23 -18.54
CA SER A 138 28.82 18.65 -19.57
C SER A 138 29.56 17.43 -20.15
N SER A 139 29.59 17.32 -21.49
CA SER A 139 30.26 16.19 -22.16
C SER A 139 31.79 16.26 -22.13
N THR A 140 32.38 17.39 -21.71
CA THR A 140 33.83 17.61 -21.77
C THR A 140 34.56 17.23 -20.48
N ASP A 141 33.91 17.37 -19.34
CA ASP A 141 34.47 17.15 -18.01
C ASP A 141 33.61 16.27 -17.10
N ASP A 142 32.46 15.80 -17.60
CA ASP A 142 31.52 14.92 -16.87
C ASP A 142 31.00 15.56 -15.57
N GLN A 143 30.99 16.89 -15.52
CA GLN A 143 30.47 17.67 -14.38
C GLN A 143 29.09 18.24 -14.66
N GLU A 144 28.32 18.48 -13.61
CA GLU A 144 26.99 19.11 -13.71
C GLU A 144 27.06 20.63 -13.55
N TYR A 145 26.28 21.34 -14.36
CA TYR A 145 26.17 22.81 -14.35
C TYR A 145 24.70 23.22 -14.33
N CYS A 146 24.36 24.25 -13.55
CA CYS A 146 23.06 24.89 -13.68
C CYS A 146 23.00 25.70 -14.99
N GLN A 147 21.80 25.89 -15.55
CA GLN A 147 21.59 26.60 -16.83
C GLN A 147 22.39 27.92 -16.98
N PRO A 148 22.53 28.79 -15.96
CA PRO A 148 23.36 30.00 -16.07
C PRO A 148 24.87 29.73 -16.26
N HIS A 149 25.41 28.66 -15.68
CA HIS A 149 26.83 28.29 -15.69
C HIS A 149 27.17 27.21 -16.72
N LEU A 150 26.22 26.83 -17.59
CA LEU A 150 26.50 25.91 -18.68
C LEU A 150 27.54 26.52 -19.63
N PRO A 151 28.57 25.78 -20.08
CA PRO A 151 29.54 26.26 -21.06
C PRO A 151 28.85 26.70 -22.37
N GLU A 152 29.33 27.77 -23.01
CA GLU A 152 28.69 28.39 -24.17
C GLU A 152 28.60 27.46 -25.40
N ASN A 153 29.48 26.46 -25.48
CA ASN A 153 29.46 25.40 -26.49
C ASN A 153 28.42 24.30 -26.23
N GLN A 154 27.65 24.39 -25.14
CA GLN A 154 26.64 23.42 -24.71
C GLN A 154 25.28 24.08 -24.38
N LYS A 155 25.14 25.41 -24.51
CA LYS A 155 23.88 26.16 -24.40
C LYS A 155 23.07 26.09 -25.68
#